data_AF-A0AA38HZD7-F1
#
_entry.id   AF-A0AA38HZD7-F1
#
_cell.length_a   1.000
_cell.length_b   1.000
_cell.length_c   1.000
_cell.angle_alpha   90.00
_cell.angle_beta   90.00
_cell.angle_gamma   90.00
#
_symmetry.space_group_name_H-M   'P 1'
#
loop_
_entity.id
_entity.type
_entity.pdbx_description
1 polymer ?
#
loop_
_entity_poly.entity_id
_entity_poly.type
_entity_poly.pdbx_seq_one_letter_code
_entity_poly.pdbx_strand_id
1 'polypeptide(L)'
;MQIHSSQSKPITWTRPSTDVGIVKLRQSLLEVDWSIVYRPLLDVNIASSVIVGTLSQLINEHLPLKKCNNDQPQIAPWFSKELRQFRDTLSAVKIVSEVTKDPVDINTLRRLKTDYNKLINETKKKAYDSYIERVSSVSKGAWRLINHERNKKQHITGSAISSDKFNLHFTSLPESVVKNLPPVAGTPGEYMSSSPSPAGSFFLYPQR
;
A
#
# COMPACT_ATOMS: atom_id res chain seq x y z
N MET A 1 -29.05 -31.30 -7.89
CA MET A 1 -28.96 -29.99 -7.20
C MET A 1 -28.25 -30.20 -5.86
N GLN A 2 -26.96 -29.88 -5.76
CA GLN A 2 -26.22 -29.92 -4.49
C GLN A 2 -26.26 -28.52 -3.87
N ILE A 3 -26.87 -28.40 -2.70
CA ILE A 3 -26.91 -27.16 -1.91
C ILE A 3 -25.55 -27.07 -1.21
N HIS A 4 -24.66 -26.19 -1.70
CA HIS A 4 -23.42 -25.87 -1.01
C HIS A 4 -23.74 -25.05 0.25
N SER A 5 -23.84 -25.71 1.40
CA SER A 5 -23.85 -25.06 2.70
C SER A 5 -22.56 -24.26 2.88
N SER A 6 -22.70 -22.94 2.90
CA SER A 6 -21.61 -22.00 3.15
C SER A 6 -21.21 -22.08 4.62
N GLN A 7 -20.18 -22.86 4.94
CA GLN A 7 -19.62 -22.89 6.29
C GLN A 7 -18.97 -21.53 6.60
N SER A 8 -19.52 -20.79 7.57
CA SER A 8 -18.93 -19.55 8.08
C SER A 8 -17.60 -19.87 8.75
N LYS A 9 -16.52 -19.20 8.32
CA LYS A 9 -15.20 -19.39 8.93
C LYS A 9 -15.26 -19.02 10.42
N PRO A 10 -14.63 -19.80 11.32
CA PRO A 10 -14.61 -19.51 12.74
C PRO A 10 -13.89 -18.18 13.00
N ILE A 11 -14.47 -17.37 13.89
CA ILE A 11 -13.87 -16.14 14.38
C ILE A 11 -12.76 -16.52 15.36
N THR A 12 -11.52 -16.11 15.07
CA THR A 12 -10.39 -16.30 15.99
C THR A 12 -10.20 -15.04 16.84
N TRP A 13 -10.00 -15.21 18.14
CA TRP A 13 -9.61 -14.14 19.05
C TRP A 13 -8.14 -14.29 19.41
N THR A 14 -7.38 -13.20 19.34
CA THR A 14 -5.97 -13.22 19.76
C THR A 14 -5.65 -12.02 20.66
N ARG A 15 -4.65 -12.16 21.51
CA ARG A 15 -4.10 -11.05 22.30
C ARG A 15 -2.82 -10.55 21.63
N PRO A 16 -2.84 -9.36 21.01
CA PRO A 16 -1.63 -8.82 20.40
C PRO A 16 -0.61 -8.43 21.49
N SER A 17 0.58 -9.01 21.45
CA SER A 17 1.69 -8.67 22.33
C SER A 17 2.45 -7.46 21.78
N THR A 18 1.91 -6.26 21.96
CA THR A 18 2.61 -5.02 21.58
C THR A 18 3.63 -4.63 22.65
N ASP A 19 4.79 -4.12 22.26
CA ASP A 19 5.84 -3.68 23.20
C ASP A 19 5.31 -2.68 24.25
N VAL A 20 4.50 -1.71 23.81
CA VAL A 20 3.86 -0.73 24.70
C VAL A 20 2.95 -1.40 25.74
N GLY A 21 2.15 -2.39 25.31
CA GLY A 21 1.28 -3.14 26.21
C GLY A 21 2.07 -3.96 27.23
N ILE A 22 3.19 -4.56 26.82
CA ILE A 22 4.08 -5.31 27.71
C ILE A 22 4.73 -4.39 28.75
N VAL A 23 5.21 -3.21 28.33
CA VAL A 23 5.80 -2.22 29.24
C VAL A 23 4.78 -1.75 30.27
N LYS A 24 3.55 -1.43 29.85
CA LYS A 24 2.47 -1.03 30.76
C LYS A 24 2.08 -2.15 31.72
N LEU A 25 1.93 -3.39 31.23
CA LEU A 25 1.64 -4.55 32.07
C LEU A 25 2.71 -4.75 33.14
N ARG A 26 3.99 -4.63 32.79
CA ARG A 26 5.10 -4.72 33.75
C ARG A 26 5.02 -3.63 34.81
N GLN A 27 4.73 -2.39 34.41
CA GLN A 27 4.57 -1.29 35.35
C GLN A 27 3.44 -1.56 36.34
N SER A 28 2.25 -1.92 35.84
CA SER A 28 1.09 -2.19 36.71
C SER A 28 1.33 -3.39 37.63
N LEU A 29 2.06 -4.43 37.18
CA LEU A 29 2.43 -5.57 38.03
C LEU A 29 3.32 -5.18 39.23
N LEU A 30 4.18 -4.17 39.06
CA LEU A 30 5.03 -3.65 40.14
C LEU A 30 4.23 -2.79 41.13
N GLU A 31 3.12 -2.18 40.68
CA GLU A 31 2.25 -1.34 41.51
C GLU A 31 1.24 -2.16 42.34
N VAL A 32 1.03 -3.45 42.03
CA VAL A 32 0.15 -4.33 42.81
C VAL A 32 0.73 -4.61 44.19
N ASP A 33 -0.07 -4.38 45.23
CA ASP A 33 0.25 -4.78 46.59
C ASP A 33 0.06 -6.30 46.80
N TRP A 34 1.16 -7.03 46.77
CA TRP A 34 1.18 -8.48 46.99
C TRP A 34 1.12 -8.89 48.46
N SER A 35 1.15 -7.95 49.42
CA SER A 35 1.10 -8.26 50.85
C SER A 35 -0.18 -9.00 51.26
N ILE A 36 -1.27 -8.81 50.50
CA ILE A 36 -2.56 -9.47 50.69
C ILE A 36 -2.44 -11.00 50.62
N VAL A 37 -1.52 -11.51 49.79
CA VAL A 37 -1.28 -12.95 49.58
C VAL A 37 -0.56 -13.58 50.77
N TYR A 38 0.27 -12.81 51.49
CA TYR A 38 1.11 -13.30 52.58
C TYR A 38 0.44 -13.29 53.95
N ARG A 39 -0.88 -13.11 54.02
CA ARG A 39 -1.59 -13.05 55.30
C ARG A 39 -1.60 -14.45 55.97
N PRO A 40 -1.16 -14.57 57.25
CA PRO A 40 -0.93 -15.87 57.91
C PRO A 40 -2.15 -16.80 58.04
N LEU A 41 -3.35 -16.29 57.79
CA LEU A 41 -4.62 -17.03 57.93
C LEU A 41 -5.35 -17.21 56.60
N LEU A 42 -4.72 -16.84 55.48
CA LEU A 42 -5.36 -16.93 54.17
C LEU A 42 -5.26 -18.36 53.65
N ASP A 43 -6.41 -18.94 53.29
CA ASP A 43 -6.46 -20.23 52.63
C ASP A 43 -5.71 -20.17 51.28
N VAL A 44 -4.98 -21.24 50.95
CA VAL A 44 -4.15 -21.33 49.75
C VAL A 44 -4.97 -21.15 48.48
N ASN A 45 -6.21 -21.65 48.44
CA ASN A 45 -7.07 -21.52 47.26
C ASN A 45 -7.55 -20.07 47.09
N ILE A 46 -7.79 -19.36 48.20
CA ILE A 46 -8.15 -17.94 48.18
C ILE A 46 -6.95 -17.12 47.67
N ALA A 47 -5.74 -17.38 48.20
CA ALA A 47 -4.52 -16.74 47.75
C ALA A 47 -4.28 -16.94 46.23
N SER A 48 -4.44 -18.18 45.76
CA SER A 48 -4.33 -18.53 44.35
C SER A 48 -5.36 -17.78 43.49
N SER A 49 -6.62 -17.72 43.94
CA SER A 49 -7.70 -17.02 43.24
C SER A 49 -7.44 -15.53 43.12
N VAL A 50 -6.90 -14.90 44.18
CA VAL A 50 -6.51 -13.48 44.17
C VAL A 50 -5.39 -13.23 43.16
N ILE A 51 -4.35 -14.08 43.14
CA ILE A 51 -3.24 -13.94 42.18
C ILE A 51 -3.75 -14.06 40.75
N VAL A 52 -4.48 -15.14 40.44
CA VAL A 52 -4.97 -15.41 39.08
C VAL A 52 -5.98 -14.35 38.64
N GLY A 53 -6.83 -13.88 39.54
CA GLY A 53 -7.78 -12.79 39.28
C GLY A 53 -7.08 -11.49 38.91
N THR A 54 -6.11 -11.06 39.72
CA THR A 54 -5.34 -9.83 39.48
C THR A 54 -4.54 -9.92 38.17
N LEU A 55 -3.86 -11.04 37.92
CA LEU A 55 -3.14 -11.25 36.67
C LEU A 55 -4.07 -11.21 35.46
N SER A 56 -5.22 -11.89 35.54
CA SER A 56 -6.21 -11.90 34.46
C SER A 56 -6.77 -10.52 34.17
N GLN A 57 -7.04 -9.73 35.22
CA GLN A 57 -7.49 -8.34 35.10
C GLN A 57 -6.44 -7.48 34.39
N LEU A 58 -5.20 -7.49 34.87
CA LEU A 58 -4.11 -6.71 34.27
C LEU A 58 -3.82 -7.12 32.82
N ILE A 59 -3.87 -8.42 32.52
CA ILE A 59 -3.75 -8.91 31.14
C ILE A 59 -4.91 -8.44 30.27
N ASN A 60 -6.14 -8.44 30.78
CA ASN A 60 -7.30 -7.95 30.04
C ASN A 60 -7.24 -6.43 29.78
N GLU A 61 -6.70 -5.68 30.73
CA GLU A 61 -6.57 -4.23 30.63
C GLU A 61 -5.46 -3.82 29.63
N HIS A 62 -4.28 -4.42 29.73
CA HIS A 62 -3.12 -4.01 28.93
C HIS A 62 -2.94 -4.82 27.64
N LEU A 63 -3.49 -6.04 27.57
CA LEU A 63 -3.42 -6.94 26.42
C LEU A 63 -4.83 -7.47 26.06
N PRO A 64 -5.77 -6.58 25.71
CA PRO A 64 -7.16 -6.97 25.46
C PRO A 64 -7.26 -7.96 24.29
N LEU A 65 -8.18 -8.91 24.41
CA LEU A 65 -8.54 -9.81 23.31
C LEU A 65 -9.09 -8.96 22.16
N LYS A 66 -8.43 -9.06 21.02
CA LYS A 66 -8.93 -8.46 19.78
C LYS A 66 -9.48 -9.56 18.90
N LYS A 67 -10.62 -9.27 18.29
CA LYS A 67 -11.14 -10.09 17.21
C LYS A 67 -10.13 -10.00 16.06
N CYS A 68 -9.43 -11.09 15.81
CA CYS A 68 -8.68 -11.20 14.57
C CYS A 68 -9.69 -11.64 13.53
N ASN A 69 -9.97 -10.76 12.59
CA ASN A 69 -10.31 -11.27 11.28
C ASN A 69 -9.12 -12.16 10.92
N ASN A 70 -9.38 -13.44 10.62
CA ASN A 70 -8.39 -14.27 9.97
C ASN A 70 -8.15 -13.61 8.60
N ASP A 71 -7.30 -12.58 8.60
CA ASP A 71 -6.75 -12.01 7.40
C ASP A 71 -6.18 -13.22 6.70
N GLN A 72 -6.71 -13.49 5.51
CA GLN A 72 -6.24 -14.61 4.74
C GLN A 72 -4.72 -14.49 4.69
N PRO A 73 -3.97 -15.56 5.00
CA PRO A 73 -2.52 -15.51 5.02
C PRO A 73 -2.09 -14.81 3.75
N GLN A 74 -1.34 -13.70 3.89
CA GLN A 74 -1.04 -12.85 2.75
C GLN A 74 -0.42 -13.74 1.68
N ILE A 75 -1.08 -13.78 0.53
CA ILE A 75 -0.61 -14.60 -0.58
C ILE A 75 0.70 -13.96 -1.02
N ALA A 76 1.81 -14.65 -0.73
CA ALA A 76 3.18 -14.24 -1.01
C ALA A 76 3.55 -12.84 -0.46
N PRO A 77 4.04 -12.73 0.79
CA PRO A 77 4.54 -11.46 1.32
C PRO A 77 5.82 -11.04 0.60
N TRP A 78 5.68 -10.34 -0.53
CA TRP A 78 6.81 -9.90 -1.35
C TRP A 78 7.47 -8.61 -0.83
N PHE A 79 6.81 -7.87 0.06
CA PHE A 79 7.34 -6.61 0.59
C PHE A 79 8.28 -6.87 1.78
N SER A 80 9.56 -7.08 1.47
CA SER A 80 10.60 -7.41 2.44
C SER A 80 11.04 -6.22 3.30
N LYS A 81 11.79 -6.51 4.39
CA LYS A 81 12.44 -5.48 5.23
C LYS A 81 13.41 -4.62 4.41
N GLU A 82 14.13 -5.22 3.46
CA GLU A 82 15.06 -4.53 2.55
C GLU A 82 14.33 -3.52 1.67
N LEU A 83 13.19 -3.89 1.06
CA LEU A 83 12.36 -2.97 0.28
C LEU A 83 11.83 -1.81 1.12
N ARG A 84 11.52 -2.06 2.41
CA ARG A 84 11.11 -1.01 3.34
C ARG A 84 12.26 -0.03 3.59
N GLN A 85 13.46 -0.53 3.90
CA GLN A 85 14.65 0.31 4.07
C GLN A 85 14.95 1.13 2.83
N PHE A 86 14.88 0.52 1.63
CA PHE A 86 15.13 1.21 0.37
C PHE A 86 14.11 2.35 0.13
N ARG A 87 12.83 2.10 0.42
CA ARG A 87 11.78 3.13 0.35
C ARG A 87 12.05 4.28 1.31
N ASP A 88 12.48 3.97 2.52
CA ASP A 88 12.76 4.99 3.54
C ASP A 88 14.00 5.82 3.14
N THR A 89 15.04 5.20 2.59
CA THR A 89 16.20 5.88 1.97
C THR A 89 15.77 6.78 0.81
N LEU A 90 14.90 6.29 -0.08
CA LEU A 90 14.39 7.07 -1.21
C LEU A 90 13.60 8.29 -0.75
N SER A 91 12.82 8.15 0.34
CA SER A 91 12.13 9.27 0.97
C SER A 91 13.12 10.30 1.55
N ALA A 92 14.20 9.86 2.19
CA ALA A 92 15.22 10.75 2.73
C ALA A 92 15.95 11.52 1.61
N VAL A 93 16.40 10.83 0.56
CA VAL A 93 17.06 11.46 -0.60
C VAL A 93 16.13 12.43 -1.33
N LYS A 94 14.84 12.10 -1.41
CA LYS A 94 13.84 13.01 -1.98
C LYS A 94 13.80 14.34 -1.22
N ILE A 95 13.73 14.30 0.12
CA ILE A 95 13.74 15.50 0.96
C ILE A 95 15.01 16.32 0.72
N VAL A 96 16.18 15.68 0.71
CA VAL A 96 17.46 16.37 0.44
C VAL A 96 17.44 17.04 -0.93
N SER A 97 17.04 16.32 -1.98
CA SER A 97 17.00 16.85 -3.34
C SER A 97 16.04 18.04 -3.51
N GLU A 98 14.94 18.06 -2.75
CA GLU A 98 13.96 19.16 -2.77
C GLU A 98 14.50 20.42 -2.08
N VAL A 99 15.32 20.25 -1.03
CA VAL A 99 15.95 21.33 -0.28
C VAL A 99 17.16 21.91 -1.03
N THR A 100 18.11 21.05 -1.43
CA THR A 100 19.38 21.49 -2.04
C THR A 100 19.18 21.98 -3.49
N LYS A 101 18.25 21.34 -4.22
CA LYS A 101 18.05 21.54 -5.67
C LYS A 101 19.31 21.31 -6.53
N ASP A 102 20.27 20.57 -6.01
CA ASP A 102 21.49 20.20 -6.74
C ASP A 102 21.15 19.20 -7.87
N PRO A 103 21.58 19.44 -9.12
CA PRO A 103 21.43 18.48 -10.21
C PRO A 103 21.98 17.09 -9.89
N VAL A 104 23.02 16.98 -9.06
CA VAL A 104 23.60 15.69 -8.64
C VAL A 104 22.61 14.89 -7.78
N ASP A 105 21.97 15.54 -6.80
CA ASP A 105 20.97 14.91 -5.93
C ASP A 105 19.72 14.50 -6.72
N ILE A 106 19.27 15.32 -7.66
CA ILE A 106 18.12 15.03 -8.53
C ILE A 106 18.42 13.79 -9.40
N ASN A 107 19.62 13.70 -9.98
CA ASN A 107 20.02 12.55 -10.77
C ASN A 107 20.17 11.28 -9.92
N THR A 108 20.67 11.41 -8.69
CA THR A 108 20.75 10.31 -7.73
C THR A 108 19.36 9.79 -7.36
N LEU A 109 18.41 10.69 -7.10
CA LEU A 109 17.01 10.31 -6.84
C LEU A 109 16.39 9.56 -8.03
N ARG A 110 16.63 10.03 -9.27
CA ARG A 110 16.13 9.34 -10.48
C ARG A 110 16.69 7.93 -10.60
N ARG A 111 18.00 7.74 -10.38
CA ARG A 111 18.63 6.41 -10.39
C ARG A 111 18.05 5.50 -9.31
N LEU A 112 17.98 5.97 -8.06
CA LEU A 112 17.41 5.21 -6.96
C LEU A 112 15.95 4.82 -7.20
N LYS A 113 15.13 5.68 -7.83
CA LYS A 113 13.76 5.33 -8.23
C LYS A 113 13.73 4.19 -9.23
N THR A 114 14.59 4.23 -10.25
CA THR A 114 14.70 3.15 -11.25
C THR A 114 15.11 1.83 -10.59
N ASP A 115 16.14 1.86 -9.75
CA ASP A 115 16.64 0.68 -9.04
C ASP A 115 15.60 0.11 -8.08
N TYR A 116 14.89 0.97 -7.35
CA TYR A 116 13.80 0.59 -6.46
C TYR A 116 12.67 -0.12 -7.22
N ASN A 117 12.25 0.43 -8.36
CA ASN A 117 11.21 -0.18 -9.19
C ASN A 117 11.64 -1.53 -9.75
N LYS A 118 12.91 -1.66 -10.18
CA LYS A 118 13.49 -2.93 -10.62
C LYS A 118 13.46 -3.96 -9.49
N LEU A 119 13.92 -3.58 -8.31
CA LEU A 119 13.95 -4.45 -7.12
C LEU A 119 12.54 -4.87 -6.68
N ILE A 120 11.54 -3.98 -6.74
CA ILE A 120 10.13 -4.33 -6.49
C ILE A 120 9.69 -5.44 -7.45
N ASN A 121 9.95 -5.28 -8.75
CA ASN A 121 9.48 -6.22 -9.76
C ASN A 121 10.14 -7.59 -9.59
N GLU A 122 11.45 -7.62 -9.33
CA GLU A 122 12.21 -8.85 -9.07
C GLU A 122 11.72 -9.56 -7.81
N THR A 123 11.52 -8.83 -6.71
CA THR A 123 11.08 -9.41 -5.44
C THR A 123 9.64 -9.93 -5.53
N LYS A 124 8.75 -9.20 -6.21
CA LYS A 124 7.39 -9.66 -6.51
C LYS A 124 7.40 -10.95 -7.31
N LYS A 125 8.14 -10.97 -8.42
CA LYS A 125 8.27 -12.14 -9.28
C LYS A 125 8.74 -13.36 -8.47
N LYS A 126 9.85 -13.21 -7.74
CA LYS A 126 10.42 -14.27 -6.90
C LYS A 126 9.42 -14.79 -5.87
N ALA A 127 8.70 -13.90 -5.19
CA ALA A 127 7.72 -14.29 -4.19
C ALA A 127 6.52 -15.04 -4.79
N TYR A 128 6.07 -14.63 -5.97
CA TYR A 128 4.97 -15.28 -6.69
C TYR A 128 5.38 -16.64 -7.25
N ASP A 129 6.58 -16.74 -7.83
CA ASP A 129 7.15 -18.00 -8.29
C ASP A 129 7.27 -19.00 -7.12
N SER A 130 7.88 -18.55 -6.00
CA SER A 130 7.98 -19.36 -4.77
C SER A 130 6.62 -19.78 -4.20
N TYR A 131 5.57 -18.96 -4.36
CA TYR A 131 4.23 -19.33 -3.93
C TYR A 131 3.62 -20.39 -4.84
N ILE A 132 3.75 -20.23 -6.16
CA ILE A 132 3.22 -21.19 -7.15
C ILE A 132 3.87 -22.56 -6.99
N GLU A 133 5.19 -22.60 -6.78
CA GLU A 133 5.96 -23.84 -6.55
C GLU A 133 5.52 -24.60 -5.28
N ARG A 134 5.04 -23.89 -4.25
CA ARG A 134 4.61 -24.50 -2.99
C ARG A 134 3.18 -25.05 -3.03
N VAL A 135 2.36 -24.64 -3.98
CA VAL A 135 0.94 -25.04 -4.04
C VAL A 135 0.81 -26.37 -4.78
N SER A 136 0.04 -27.31 -4.22
CA SER A 136 -0.17 -28.65 -4.79
C SER A 136 -0.77 -28.67 -6.20
N SER A 137 -1.54 -27.64 -6.56
CA SER A 137 -2.11 -27.45 -7.91
C SER A 137 -1.75 -26.06 -8.42
N VAL A 138 -0.81 -26.02 -9.37
CA VAL A 138 -0.30 -24.79 -10.01
C VAL A 138 -1.46 -23.93 -10.53
N SER A 139 -2.41 -24.50 -11.26
CA SER A 139 -3.54 -23.75 -11.84
C SER A 139 -4.45 -23.14 -10.76
N LYS A 140 -4.74 -23.88 -9.67
CA LYS A 140 -5.53 -23.34 -8.55
C LYS A 140 -4.76 -22.26 -7.78
N GLY A 141 -3.44 -22.46 -7.59
CA GLY A 141 -2.55 -21.49 -6.96
C GLY A 141 -2.49 -20.18 -7.74
N ALA A 142 -2.23 -20.25 -9.05
CA ALA A 142 -2.20 -19.12 -9.96
C ALA A 142 -3.54 -18.36 -9.98
N TRP A 143 -4.68 -19.06 -10.07
CA TRP A 143 -5.98 -18.40 -10.03
C TRP A 143 -6.26 -17.68 -8.70
N ARG A 144 -5.86 -18.29 -7.57
CA ARG A 144 -5.95 -17.63 -6.26
C ARG A 144 -5.07 -16.38 -6.20
N LEU A 145 -3.86 -16.43 -6.74
CA LEU A 145 -2.95 -15.29 -6.80
C LEU A 145 -3.54 -14.15 -7.66
N ILE A 146 -4.05 -14.47 -8.85
CA ILE A 146 -4.70 -13.48 -9.74
C ILE A 146 -5.90 -12.83 -9.04
N ASN A 147 -6.77 -13.64 -8.44
CA ASN A 147 -7.93 -13.13 -7.71
C ASN A 147 -7.52 -12.27 -6.49
N HIS A 148 -6.42 -12.62 -5.83
CA HIS A 148 -5.87 -11.82 -4.73
C HIS A 148 -5.40 -10.44 -5.21
N GLU A 149 -4.62 -10.39 -6.29
CA GLU A 149 -4.14 -9.12 -6.85
C GLU A 149 -5.28 -8.28 -7.45
N ARG A 150 -6.28 -8.92 -8.08
CA ARG A 150 -7.47 -8.23 -8.60
C ARG A 150 -8.34 -7.63 -7.49
N ASN A 151 -8.43 -8.30 -6.34
CA ASN A 151 -9.25 -7.87 -5.20
C ASN A 151 -8.53 -6.95 -4.22
N LYS A 152 -7.21 -6.71 -4.38
CA LYS A 152 -6.51 -5.62 -3.70
C LYS A 152 -7.05 -4.31 -4.28
N LYS A 153 -8.17 -3.89 -3.69
CA LYS A 153 -8.97 -2.69 -3.98
C LYS A 153 -8.24 -1.77 -4.94
N GLN A 154 -8.70 -1.69 -6.19
CA GLN A 154 -8.58 -0.43 -6.90
C GLN A 154 -9.12 0.60 -5.91
N HIS A 155 -8.28 1.53 -5.47
CA HIS A 155 -8.81 2.75 -4.88
C HIS A 155 -9.78 3.24 -5.95
N ILE A 156 -11.07 3.10 -5.70
CA ILE A 156 -12.07 3.86 -6.42
C ILE A 156 -11.69 5.27 -6.00
N THR A 157 -10.78 5.90 -6.74
CA THR A 157 -10.63 7.33 -6.73
C THR A 157 -11.97 7.78 -7.26
N GLY A 158 -12.91 7.98 -6.34
CA GLY A 158 -14.15 8.66 -6.59
C GLY A 158 -13.75 10.05 -7.03
N SER A 159 -13.43 10.17 -8.32
CA SER A 159 -13.26 11.44 -8.97
C SER A 159 -14.61 12.09 -8.82
N ALA A 160 -14.70 13.08 -7.91
CA ALA A 160 -15.89 13.88 -7.68
C ALA A 160 -16.18 14.83 -8.87
N ILE A 161 -15.71 14.48 -10.07
CA ILE A 161 -16.08 15.17 -11.29
C ILE A 161 -17.45 14.59 -11.68
N SER A 162 -18.48 15.39 -11.44
CA SER A 162 -19.79 15.16 -12.07
C SER A 162 -19.61 15.08 -13.58
N SER A 163 -20.35 14.17 -14.21
CA SER A 163 -20.45 14.05 -15.66
C SER A 163 -20.73 15.40 -16.33
N ASP A 164 -21.50 16.28 -15.68
CA ASP A 164 -21.81 17.61 -16.20
C ASP A 164 -20.57 18.50 -16.26
N LYS A 165 -19.72 18.48 -15.22
CA LYS A 165 -18.47 19.25 -15.21
C LYS A 165 -17.48 18.73 -16.26
N PHE A 166 -17.43 17.41 -16.46
CA PHE A 166 -16.62 16.81 -17.51
C PHE A 166 -17.11 17.24 -18.89
N ASN A 167 -18.41 17.15 -19.14
CA ASN A 167 -19.01 17.51 -20.42
C ASN A 167 -18.87 19.01 -20.72
N LEU A 168 -19.07 19.88 -19.72
CA LEU A 168 -18.84 21.33 -19.85
C LEU A 168 -17.38 21.65 -20.20
N HIS A 169 -16.43 21.00 -19.54
CA HIS A 169 -15.01 21.18 -19.85
C HIS A 169 -14.70 20.70 -21.28
N PHE A 170 -15.23 19.55 -21.67
CA PHE A 170 -14.98 18.99 -23.00
C PHE A 170 -15.60 19.84 -24.13
N THR A 171 -16.78 20.42 -23.89
CA THR A 171 -17.47 21.26 -24.87
C THR A 171 -16.90 22.68 -24.96
N SER A 172 -16.33 23.22 -23.88
CA SER A 172 -15.71 24.56 -23.86
C SER A 172 -14.24 24.58 -24.31
N LEU A 173 -13.58 23.42 -24.38
CA LEU A 173 -12.20 23.27 -24.84
C LEU A 173 -11.95 23.87 -26.23
N PRO A 174 -12.76 23.58 -27.27
CA PRO A 174 -12.56 24.14 -28.61
C PRO A 174 -12.61 25.66 -28.64
N GLU A 175 -13.54 26.28 -27.93
CA GLU A 175 -13.64 27.75 -27.86
C GLU A 175 -12.41 28.36 -27.17
N SER A 176 -11.93 27.73 -26.10
CA SER A 176 -10.70 28.15 -25.42
C SER A 176 -9.48 28.00 -26.32
N VAL A 177 -9.40 26.95 -27.14
CA VAL A 177 -8.31 26.77 -28.11
C VAL A 177 -8.38 27.87 -29.18
N VAL A 178 -9.55 28.11 -29.75
CA VAL A 178 -9.74 29.14 -30.79
C VAL A 178 -9.40 30.54 -30.28
N LYS A 179 -9.82 30.89 -29.06
CA LYS A 179 -9.49 32.20 -28.45
C LYS A 179 -8.01 32.41 -28.21
N ASN A 180 -7.25 31.33 -28.00
CA ASN A 180 -5.81 31.39 -27.73
C ASN A 180 -4.95 31.14 -28.97
N LEU A 181 -5.56 30.82 -30.12
CA LEU A 181 -4.82 30.77 -31.38
C LEU A 181 -4.40 32.19 -31.76
N PRO A 182 -3.12 32.42 -32.10
CA PRO A 182 -2.70 33.72 -32.61
C PRO A 182 -3.50 34.04 -33.89
N PRO A 183 -3.87 35.31 -34.11
CA PRO A 183 -4.55 35.71 -35.34
C PRO A 183 -3.72 35.26 -36.53
N VAL A 184 -4.34 34.50 -37.43
CA VAL A 184 -3.69 33.89 -38.58
C VAL A 184 -3.32 35.00 -39.56
N ALA A 185 -2.10 35.52 -39.43
CA ALA A 185 -1.50 36.46 -40.36
C ALA A 185 -0.76 35.66 -41.44
N GLY A 186 -1.52 34.99 -42.30
CA GLY A 186 -0.97 34.29 -43.45
C GLY A 186 -1.95 33.36 -44.14
N THR A 187 -1.78 33.16 -45.44
CA THR A 187 -2.50 32.13 -46.17
C THR A 187 -1.94 30.74 -45.81
N PRO A 188 -2.74 29.66 -45.83
CA PRO A 188 -2.24 28.32 -45.52
C PRO A 188 -0.97 27.91 -46.30
N GLY A 189 -0.80 28.42 -47.53
CA GLY A 189 0.39 28.20 -48.34
C GLY A 189 1.68 28.81 -47.78
N GLU A 190 1.60 29.95 -47.08
CA GLU A 190 2.76 30.60 -46.44
C GLU A 190 3.25 29.82 -45.21
N TYR A 191 2.34 29.19 -44.47
CA TYR A 191 2.69 28.31 -43.36
C TYR A 191 3.30 26.99 -43.83
N MET A 192 2.75 26.39 -44.90
CA MET A 192 3.30 25.14 -45.45
C MET A 192 4.67 25.32 -46.09
N SER A 193 4.99 26.51 -46.61
CA SER A 193 6.29 26.82 -47.21
C SER A 193 7.36 27.24 -46.20
N SER A 194 6.98 27.74 -45.02
CA SER A 194 7.90 28.17 -43.96
C SER A 194 8.26 27.06 -42.97
N SER A 195 7.47 25.98 -42.88
CA SER A 195 7.82 24.82 -42.08
C SER A 195 8.97 24.02 -42.73
N PRO A 196 10.13 23.86 -42.06
CA PRO A 196 11.23 23.08 -42.60
C PRO A 196 10.78 21.63 -42.77
N SER A 197 10.80 21.13 -44.00
CA SER A 197 10.53 19.72 -44.26
C SER A 197 11.59 18.88 -43.53
N PRO A 198 11.19 17.91 -42.69
CA PRO A 198 12.15 17.01 -42.05
C PRO A 198 13.02 16.37 -43.12
N ALA A 199 14.34 16.40 -42.93
CA ALA A 199 15.27 15.74 -43.84
C ALA A 199 14.88 14.24 -43.96
N GLY A 200 14.32 13.85 -45.11
CA GLY A 200 13.82 12.50 -45.38
C GLY A 200 12.30 12.32 -45.44
N SER A 201 11.48 13.38 -45.33
CA SER A 201 10.03 13.24 -45.52
C SER A 201 9.66 13.10 -47.01
N PHE A 202 9.11 11.94 -47.37
CA PHE A 202 8.67 11.62 -48.73
C PHE A 202 7.32 12.27 -49.12
N PHE A 203 6.57 12.79 -48.14
CA PHE A 203 5.13 13.08 -48.31
C PHE A 203 4.77 14.55 -48.61
N LEU A 204 5.73 15.47 -48.71
CA LEU A 204 5.44 16.91 -48.78
C LEU A 204 6.03 17.64 -49.99
N TYR A 205 6.12 16.99 -51.15
CA TYR A 205 6.39 17.71 -52.39
C TYR A 205 5.08 17.93 -53.16
N PRO A 206 4.54 19.16 -53.21
CA PRO A 206 3.53 19.50 -54.20
C PRO A 206 4.19 19.38 -55.58
N GLN A 207 3.72 18.43 -56.39
CA GLN A 207 4.06 18.34 -57.80
C GLN A 207 3.53 19.62 -58.46
N ARG A 208 4.42 20.39 -59.08
CA ARG A 208 4.07 21.53 -59.94
C ARG A 208 3.57 21.03 -61.28
#